data_AF-A0A2G6G0Q9-F1
#
_entry.id   AF-A0A2G6G0Q9-F1
#
_cell.length_a   1.000
_cell.length_b   1.000
_cell.length_c   1.000
_cell.angle_alpha   90.00
_cell.angle_beta   90.00
_cell.angle_gamma   90.00
#
_symmetry.space_group_name_H-M   'P 1'
#
loop_
_entity.id
_entity.type
_entity.pdbx_description
1 polymer ?
#
loop_
_entity_poly.entity_id
_entity_poly.type
_entity_poly.pdbx_seq_one_letter_code
_entity_poly.pdbx_strand_id
1 'polypeptide(L)'
;MGLEMKKNNSLKVFLEKKNIEISVKRYLIDTLNYMALGLFSTLIIGSIINTIGSKLGLTFLTDTVWPVAKSMTGPGIAVAVAYGLQAPPLVLFASVINGAAGYA
;
A
#
# COMPACT_ATOMS: atom_id res chain seq x y z
N MET A 1 -13.57 -38.39 -28.16
CA MET A 1 -13.91 -36.95 -28.16
C MET A 1 -14.19 -36.55 -26.71
N GLY A 2 -13.29 -35.84 -26.03
CA GLY A 2 -13.54 -35.44 -24.63
C GLY A 2 -12.32 -35.11 -23.74
N LEU A 3 -11.09 -35.20 -24.26
CA LEU A 3 -9.86 -34.96 -23.48
C LEU A 3 -9.43 -33.48 -23.39
N GLU A 4 -10.32 -32.50 -23.65
CA GLU A 4 -9.97 -31.06 -23.63
C GLU A 4 -10.70 -30.21 -22.58
N MET A 5 -11.34 -30.80 -21.57
CA MET A 5 -12.15 -30.04 -20.59
C MET A 5 -11.65 -30.12 -19.12
N LYS A 6 -10.33 -30.16 -18.87
CA LYS A 6 -9.82 -30.27 -17.47
C LYS A 6 -8.69 -29.32 -17.05
N LYS A 7 -8.28 -28.37 -17.89
CA LYS A 7 -7.17 -27.44 -17.58
C LYS A 7 -7.62 -26.10 -16.98
N ASN A 8 -8.88 -25.70 -17.17
CA ASN A 8 -9.38 -24.38 -16.78
C ASN A 8 -9.76 -24.26 -15.28
N ASN A 9 -9.79 -25.38 -14.53
CA ASN A 9 -10.19 -25.37 -13.11
C ASN A 9 -9.02 -25.19 -12.12
N SER A 10 -7.81 -25.69 -12.41
CA SER A 10 -6.74 -25.67 -11.39
C SER A 10 -6.26 -24.25 -11.07
N LEU A 11 -6.16 -23.40 -12.09
CA LEU A 11 -5.66 -22.04 -11.97
C LEU A 11 -6.69 -21.13 -11.30
N LYS A 12 -7.98 -21.23 -11.68
CA LYS A 12 -9.08 -20.50 -11.04
C LYS A 12 -9.22 -20.88 -9.56
N VAL A 13 -9.20 -22.18 -9.24
CA VAL A 13 -9.23 -22.67 -7.85
C VAL A 13 -8.02 -22.19 -7.05
N PHE A 14 -6.84 -22.09 -7.67
CA PHE A 14 -5.66 -21.54 -7.00
C PHE A 14 -5.81 -20.04 -6.69
N LEU A 15 -6.32 -19.24 -7.63
CA LEU A 15 -6.56 -17.81 -7.44
C LEU A 15 -7.60 -17.56 -6.34
N GLU A 16 -8.70 -18.33 -6.35
CA GLU A 16 -9.73 -18.27 -5.30
C GLU A 16 -9.16 -18.62 -3.92
N LYS A 17 -8.32 -19.67 -3.82
CA LYS A 17 -7.61 -20.02 -2.57
C LYS A 17 -6.68 -18.91 -2.05
N LYS A 18 -6.20 -18.04 -2.93
CA LYS A 18 -5.33 -16.90 -2.58
C LYS A 18 -6.10 -15.59 -2.44
N ASN A 19 -7.43 -15.64 -2.48
CA ASN A 19 -8.32 -14.47 -2.47
C ASN A 19 -7.98 -13.46 -3.59
N ILE A 20 -7.61 -13.97 -4.76
CA ILE A 20 -7.31 -13.14 -5.93
C ILE A 20 -8.57 -13.08 -6.79
N GLU A 21 -9.25 -11.94 -6.71
CA GLU A 21 -10.41 -11.62 -7.54
C GLU A 21 -10.01 -10.55 -8.56
N ILE A 22 -9.89 -10.95 -9.82
CA ILE A 22 -9.55 -10.02 -10.90
C ILE A 22 -10.83 -9.27 -11.29
N SER A 23 -11.06 -8.14 -10.62
CA SER A 23 -12.17 -7.23 -10.93
C SER A 23 -11.67 -5.78 -10.99
N VAL A 24 -12.31 -4.98 -11.86
CA VAL A 24 -12.02 -3.54 -11.99
C VAL A 24 -12.22 -2.84 -10.64
N LYS A 25 -13.23 -3.25 -9.88
CA LYS A 25 -13.47 -2.72 -8.54
C LYS A 25 -12.26 -2.92 -7.62
N ARG A 26 -11.75 -4.15 -7.49
CA ARG A 26 -10.62 -4.45 -6.57
C ARG A 26 -9.30 -3.81 -7.02
N TYR A 27 -8.96 -3.98 -8.30
CA TYR A 27 -7.64 -3.58 -8.80
C TYR A 27 -7.53 -2.11 -9.17
N LEU A 28 -8.63 -1.47 -9.56
CA LEU A 28 -8.62 -0.05 -9.93
C LEU A 28 -9.22 0.80 -8.81
N ILE A 29 -10.49 0.57 -8.46
CA ILE A 29 -11.21 1.47 -7.55
C ILE A 29 -10.68 1.33 -6.12
N ASP A 30 -10.73 0.14 -5.54
CA ASP A 30 -10.33 -0.09 -4.16
C ASP A 30 -8.84 0.21 -3.97
N THR A 31 -8.00 -0.25 -4.90
CA THR A 31 -6.56 0.03 -4.86
C THR A 31 -6.24 1.52 -4.89
N LEU A 32 -6.86 2.31 -5.78
CA LEU A 32 -6.65 3.76 -5.83
C LEU A 32 -7.16 4.46 -4.57
N ASN A 33 -8.29 4.01 -4.02
CA ASN A 33 -8.81 4.53 -2.75
C ASN A 33 -7.83 4.30 -1.59
N TYR A 34 -7.31 3.08 -1.46
CA TYR A 34 -6.33 2.76 -0.42
C TYR A 34 -4.98 3.43 -0.64
N MET A 35 -4.54 3.60 -1.89
CA MET A 35 -3.35 4.39 -2.22
C MET A 35 -3.49 5.83 -1.70
N ALA A 36 -4.63 6.48 -1.96
CA ALA A 36 -4.92 7.83 -1.48
C ALA A 36 -4.91 7.88 0.06
N LEU A 37 -5.50 6.89 0.73
CA LEU A 37 -5.44 6.76 2.19
C LEU A 37 -3.99 6.63 2.70
N GLY A 38 -3.15 5.83 2.05
CA GLY A 38 -1.74 5.67 2.39
C GLY A 38 -0.93 6.96 2.22
N LEU A 39 -1.14 7.67 1.11
CA LEU A 39 -0.49 8.95 0.84
C LEU A 39 -0.92 10.03 1.85
N PHE A 40 -2.22 10.16 2.11
CA PHE A 40 -2.73 11.19 3.03
C PHE A 40 -2.37 10.90 4.48
N SER A 41 -2.42 9.64 4.91
CA SER A 41 -2.03 9.26 6.28
C SER A 41 -0.56 9.46 6.58
N THR A 42 0.32 9.40 5.59
CA THR A 42 1.77 9.59 5.80
C THR A 42 2.20 11.03 5.53
N LEU A 43 1.91 11.57 4.34
CA LEU A 43 2.42 12.87 3.90
C LEU A 43 1.67 14.06 4.49
N ILE A 44 0.33 14.03 4.51
CA ILE A 44 -0.47 15.13 5.06
C ILE A 44 -0.30 15.19 6.58
N ILE A 45 -0.42 14.05 7.26
CA ILE A 45 -0.21 14.00 8.73
C ILE A 45 1.21 14.46 9.07
N GLY A 46 2.23 13.99 8.34
CA GLY A 46 3.60 14.47 8.54
C GLY A 46 3.74 15.99 8.32
N SER A 47 3.07 16.55 7.31
CA SER A 47 3.11 18.00 7.04
C SER A 47 2.40 18.81 8.13
N ILE A 48 1.33 18.27 8.73
CA ILE A 48 0.66 18.87 9.88
C ILE A 48 1.61 18.90 11.08
N ILE A 49 2.30 17.79 11.37
CA ILE A 49 3.33 17.73 12.42
C ILE A 49 4.41 18.78 12.18
N ASN A 50 4.90 18.90 10.94
CA ASN A 50 5.89 19.91 10.58
C ASN A 50 5.37 21.35 10.79
N THR A 51 4.11 21.61 10.43
CA THR A 51 3.48 22.92 10.61
C THR A 51 3.35 23.30 12.08
N ILE A 52 2.97 22.33 12.93
CA ILE A 52 2.91 22.51 14.38
C ILE A 52 4.31 22.78 14.93
N GLY A 53 5.31 21.98 14.53
CA GLY A 53 6.71 22.16 14.92
C GLY A 53 7.24 23.55 14.56
N SER A 54 6.98 23.99 13.33
CA SER A 54 7.39 25.31 12.82
C SER A 54 6.71 26.46 13.58
N LYS A 55 5.41 26.34 13.90
CA LYS A 55 4.66 27.39 14.62
C LYS A 55 5.03 27.48 16.10
N LEU A 56 5.37 26.36 16.74
CA LEU A 56 5.72 26.29 18.17
C LEU A 56 7.23 26.40 18.41
N GLY A 57 8.05 26.48 17.36
CA GLY A 57 9.52 26.51 17.46
C GLY A 57 10.13 25.18 17.92
N LEU A 58 9.41 24.06 17.76
CA LEU A 58 9.88 22.73 18.15
C LEU A 58 10.68 22.10 17.00
N THR A 59 11.97 22.40 16.96
CA THR A 59 12.92 21.90 15.94
C THR A 59 12.93 20.37 15.83
N PHE A 60 12.74 19.65 16.95
CA PHE A 60 12.63 18.18 16.93
C PHE A 60 11.55 17.65 15.97
N LEU A 61 10.37 18.29 15.93
CA LEU A 61 9.27 17.84 15.08
C LEU A 61 9.55 18.10 13.59
N THR A 62 10.21 19.22 13.28
CA THR A 62 10.49 19.65 11.92
C THR A 62 11.75 19.00 11.32
N ASP A 63 12.80 18.83 12.13
CA ASP A 63 14.11 18.38 11.64
C ASP A 63 14.33 16.88 11.84
N THR A 64 13.63 16.24 12.78
CA THR A 64 13.79 14.80 13.07
C THR A 64 12.55 13.99 12.69
N VAL A 65 11.37 14.39 13.17
CA VAL A 65 10.14 13.58 12.97
C VAL A 65 9.60 13.72 11.55
N TRP A 66 9.52 14.93 11.02
CA TRP A 66 8.98 15.18 9.69
C TRP A 66 9.76 14.49 8.57
N PRO A 67 11.11 14.52 8.51
CA PRO A 67 11.85 13.83 7.46
C PRO A 67 11.61 12.32 7.45
N VAL A 68 11.48 11.71 8.63
CA VAL A 68 11.12 10.29 8.76
C VAL A 68 9.70 10.05 8.27
N ALA A 69 8.72 10.86 8.70
CA ALA A 69 7.34 10.72 8.21
C ALA A 69 7.25 10.87 6.67
N LYS A 70 8.01 11.80 6.10
CA LYS A 70 8.09 12.03 4.67
C LYS A 70 8.70 10.84 3.93
N SER A 71 9.84 10.32 4.38
CA SER A 71 10.51 9.17 3.75
C SER A 71 9.67 7.89 3.81
N MET A 72 8.80 7.78 4.82
CA MET A 72 7.88 6.66 4.98
C MET A 72 6.62 6.71 4.10
N THR A 73 6.44 7.77 3.31
CA THR A 73 5.27 7.91 2.41
C THR A 73 5.18 6.76 1.40
N GLY A 74 6.28 6.44 0.71
CA GLY A 74 6.33 5.33 -0.23
C GLY A 74 5.97 3.97 0.36
N PRO A 75 6.65 3.54 1.44
CA PRO A 75 6.28 2.33 2.16
C PRO A 75 4.83 2.32 2.64
N GLY A 76 4.32 3.45 3.15
CA GLY A 76 2.94 3.58 3.59
C GLY A 76 1.94 3.37 2.46
N ILE A 77 2.21 3.94 1.28
CA ILE A 77 1.40 3.72 0.07
C ILE A 77 1.43 2.25 -0.35
N ALA A 78 2.62 1.63 -0.38
CA ALA A 78 2.77 0.24 -0.81
C ALA A 78 2.05 -0.76 0.12
N VAL A 79 2.07 -0.52 1.43
CA VAL A 79 1.30 -1.32 2.40
C VAL A 79 -0.20 -1.07 2.22
N ALA A 80 -0.62 0.18 2.06
CA ALA A 80 -2.04 0.50 1.89
C ALA A 80 -2.62 -0.14 0.61
N VAL A 81 -1.88 -0.09 -0.50
CA VAL A 81 -2.26 -0.77 -1.75
C VAL A 81 -2.32 -2.28 -1.58
N ALA A 82 -1.32 -2.90 -0.97
CA ALA A 82 -1.32 -4.34 -0.72
C ALA A 82 -2.49 -4.77 0.18
N TYR A 83 -2.84 -3.93 1.17
CA TYR A 83 -4.01 -4.12 2.02
C TYR A 83 -5.32 -3.99 1.22
N GLY A 84 -5.44 -2.99 0.34
CA GLY A 84 -6.60 -2.80 -0.53
C GLY A 84 -6.83 -3.94 -1.51
N LEU A 85 -5.75 -4.56 -1.99
CA LEU A 85 -5.80 -5.77 -2.83
C LEU A 85 -6.12 -7.05 -2.04
N GLN A 86 -6.25 -6.96 -0.72
CA GLN A 86 -6.39 -8.10 0.19
C GLN A 86 -5.26 -9.12 0.04
N ALA A 87 -4.03 -8.64 -0.15
CA ALA A 87 -2.86 -9.48 -0.31
C ALA A 87 -2.59 -10.32 0.95
N PRO A 88 -2.08 -11.56 0.80
CA PRO A 88 -1.71 -12.37 1.94
C PRO A 88 -0.61 -11.68 2.78
N PRO A 89 -0.53 -11.94 4.11
CA PRO A 89 0.37 -11.20 5.01
C PRO A 89 1.82 -11.15 4.55
N LEU A 90 2.34 -12.23 3.97
CA LEU A 90 3.71 -12.29 3.45
C LEU A 90 3.97 -11.25 2.35
N VAL A 91 3.01 -11.03 1.45
CA VAL A 91 3.12 -10.04 0.37
C VAL A 91 2.93 -8.62 0.92
N LEU A 92 2.03 -8.45 1.88
CA LEU A 92 1.82 -7.16 2.55
C LEU A 92 3.08 -6.68 3.29
N PHE A 93 3.75 -7.55 4.04
CA PHE A 93 4.98 -7.17 4.73
C PHE A 93 6.15 -6.95 3.76
N ALA A 94 6.24 -7.74 2.69
CA ALA A 94 7.25 -7.53 1.66
C ALA A 94 7.06 -6.20 0.89
N SER A 95 5.82 -5.72 0.76
CA SER A 95 5.54 -4.49 0.02
C SER A 95 6.14 -3.25 0.66
N VAL A 96 6.41 -3.27 1.98
CA VAL A 96 7.13 -2.20 2.69
C VAL A 96 8.48 -1.90 2.03
N ILE A 97 9.26 -2.95 1.75
CA ILE A 97 10.61 -2.83 1.18
C ILE A 97 10.53 -2.32 -0.26
N ASN A 98 9.59 -2.84 -1.04
CA ASN A 98 9.34 -2.38 -2.41
C ASN A 98 8.91 -0.90 -2.44
N GLY A 99 8.04 -0.49 -1.52
CA GLY A 99 7.61 0.89 -1.36
C GLY A 99 8.73 1.82 -0.94
N ALA A 100 9.66 1.35 -0.09
CA ALA A 100 10.87 2.09 0.26
C ALA A 100 11.80 2.26 -0.94
N ALA A 101 12.04 1.18 -1.69
CA ALA A 101 12.93 1.20 -2.85
C ALA A 101 12.37 2.03 -4.01
N GLY A 102 11.06 1.99 -4.24
CA GLY A 102 10.40 2.72 -5.34
C GLY A 102 10.12 4.20 -5.05
N TYR A 103 10.27 4.64 -3.79
CA TYR A 103 10.05 6.02 -3.35
C TYR A 103 11.36 6.81 -3.17
N ALA A 104 12.49 6.20 -3.56
CA ALA A 104 13.81 6.83 -3.54
C ALA A 104 13.98 7.87 -4.66
#